data_AF-A0A917QP21-F1
#
_entry.id   AF-A0A917QP21-F1
#
_cell.length_a   1.000
_cell.length_b   1.000
_cell.length_c   1.000
_cell.angle_alpha   90.00
_cell.angle_beta   90.00
_cell.angle_gamma   90.00
#
_symmetry.space_group_name_H-M   'P 1'
#
loop_
_entity.id
_entity.type
_entity.pdbx_description
1 polymer ?
#
loop_
_entity_poly.entity_id
_entity_poly.type
_entity_poly.pdbx_seq_one_letter_code
_entity_poly.pdbx_strand_id
1 'polypeptide(L)'
;MGYTSYLSGEISIEPPIPWPELQGSPFIRTATNKEWDRLLWLRMDETTVETDEGTLTRKQAVAIRPSQADELRAHSLVRELQEIVKAHGAGRAFIGFILVRGEESPDIWRAAVHEGEAVEIVPRIVWPDGTEESAH
;
A
#
# COMPACT_ATOMS: atom_id res chain seq x y z
N MET A 1 19.42 -17.04 -0.39
CA MET A 1 18.20 -17.61 -1.00
C MET A 1 17.19 -16.48 -1.09
N GLY A 2 16.58 -16.26 -2.26
CA GLY A 2 15.62 -15.17 -2.43
C GLY A 2 14.24 -15.70 -2.11
N TYR A 3 13.68 -15.31 -0.97
CA TYR A 3 12.32 -15.69 -0.60
C TYR A 3 11.34 -14.82 -1.38
N THR A 4 10.49 -15.45 -2.20
CA THR A 4 9.37 -14.78 -2.86
C THR A 4 8.35 -14.41 -1.79
N SER A 5 7.78 -13.21 -1.88
CA SER A 5 6.70 -12.76 -1.00
C SER A 5 5.42 -12.56 -1.80
N TYR A 6 4.31 -13.08 -1.30
CA TYR A 6 2.98 -12.82 -1.82
C TYR A 6 2.36 -11.67 -1.06
N LEU A 7 2.04 -10.58 -1.78
CA LEU A 7 1.44 -9.37 -1.22
C LEU A 7 -0.05 -9.30 -1.58
N SER A 8 -0.89 -8.95 -0.62
CA SER A 8 -2.34 -8.79 -0.83
C SER A 8 -2.92 -7.71 0.08
N GLY A 9 -4.17 -7.33 -0.15
CA GLY A 9 -4.85 -6.26 0.60
C GLY A 9 -4.65 -4.89 -0.02
N GLU A 10 -5.13 -3.86 0.68
CA GLU A 10 -4.99 -2.46 0.32
C GLU A 10 -5.05 -1.57 1.56
N ILE A 11 -4.54 -0.34 1.42
CA ILE A 11 -4.65 0.71 2.42
C ILE A 11 -5.42 1.87 1.79
N SER A 12 -6.67 2.08 2.19
CA SER A 12 -7.50 3.20 1.76
C SER A 12 -6.93 4.54 2.25
N ILE A 13 -7.11 5.60 1.44
CA ILE A 13 -6.61 6.95 1.72
C ILE A 13 -7.80 7.90 1.86
N GLU A 14 -7.92 8.54 3.02
CA GLU A 14 -9.04 9.42 3.35
C GLU A 14 -8.57 10.77 3.91
N PRO A 15 -8.88 11.91 3.25
CA PRO A 15 -9.51 12.03 1.93
C PRO A 15 -8.59 11.55 0.79
N PRO A 16 -9.14 11.18 -0.39
CA PRO A 16 -8.35 10.83 -1.57
C PRO A 16 -7.34 11.91 -1.96
N ILE A 17 -6.22 11.50 -2.58
CA ILE A 17 -5.20 12.45 -3.07
C ILE A 17 -5.65 12.97 -4.43
N PRO A 18 -5.86 14.29 -4.60
CA PRO A 18 -6.31 14.85 -5.86
C PRO A 18 -5.19 14.88 -6.91
N TRP A 19 -5.55 14.84 -8.19
CA TRP A 19 -4.59 14.83 -9.30
C TRP A 19 -3.47 15.88 -9.23
N PRO A 20 -3.71 17.15 -8.83
CA PRO A 20 -2.64 18.15 -8.76
C PRO A 20 -1.49 17.78 -7.82
N GLU A 21 -1.77 17.08 -6.70
CA GLU A 21 -0.75 16.60 -5.76
C GLU A 21 0.00 15.36 -6.27
N LEU A 22 -0.56 14.70 -7.28
CA LEU A 22 -0.07 13.46 -7.87
C LEU A 22 0.84 13.69 -9.07
N GLN A 23 0.91 14.91 -9.60
CA GLN A 23 1.73 15.24 -10.75
C GLN A 23 3.22 15.05 -10.42
N GLY A 24 3.88 14.16 -11.17
CA GLY A 24 5.28 13.80 -10.93
C GLY A 24 5.49 12.82 -9.77
N SER A 25 4.43 12.29 -9.16
CA SER A 25 4.57 11.30 -8.10
C SER A 25 5.15 9.99 -8.65
N PRO A 26 6.22 9.43 -8.02
CA PRO A 26 6.81 8.18 -8.45
C PRO A 26 5.98 6.95 -8.06
N PHE A 27 4.89 7.14 -7.30
CA PHE A 27 4.02 6.08 -6.80
C PHE A 27 2.83 5.81 -7.73
N ILE A 28 2.80 6.43 -8.90
CA ILE A 28 1.75 6.24 -9.91
C ILE A 28 2.37 5.53 -11.11
N ARG A 29 1.66 4.54 -11.63
CA ARG A 29 2.05 3.84 -12.85
C ARG A 29 1.99 4.77 -14.05
N THR A 30 3.06 4.78 -14.83
CA THR A 30 3.15 5.52 -16.08
C THR A 30 3.89 4.69 -17.12
N ALA A 31 4.12 5.25 -18.30
CA ALA A 31 4.99 4.61 -19.29
C ALA A 31 6.44 4.46 -18.77
N THR A 32 6.89 5.34 -17.85
CA THR A 32 8.24 5.32 -17.28
C THR A 32 8.32 4.54 -15.97
N ASN A 33 7.25 4.54 -15.16
CA ASN A 33 7.18 3.84 -13.88
C ASN A 33 6.45 2.51 -14.08
N LYS A 34 7.21 1.42 -14.20
CA LYS A 34 6.74 0.07 -14.49
C LYS A 34 6.37 -0.67 -13.22
N GLU A 35 5.48 -1.65 -13.33
CA GLU A 35 4.93 -2.40 -12.18
C GLU A 35 6.01 -3.02 -11.28
N TRP A 36 7.10 -3.50 -11.86
CA TRP A 36 8.22 -4.15 -11.16
C TRP A 36 9.20 -3.17 -10.50
N ASP A 37 9.04 -1.85 -10.69
CA ASP A 37 9.95 -0.85 -10.11
C ASP A 37 9.71 -0.62 -8.62
N ARG A 38 8.52 -0.97 -8.10
CA ARG A 38 8.09 -0.76 -6.71
C ARG A 38 7.20 -1.88 -6.22
N LEU A 39 7.17 -2.09 -4.91
CA LEU A 39 6.26 -3.01 -4.24
C LEU A 39 4.88 -2.40 -4.01
N LEU A 40 4.77 -1.07 -3.94
CA LEU A 40 3.53 -0.36 -3.63
C LEU A 40 3.21 0.72 -4.66
N TRP A 41 1.93 0.83 -4.99
CA TRP A 41 1.41 1.79 -5.96
C TRP A 41 0.16 2.48 -5.43
N LEU A 42 0.00 3.76 -5.75
CA LEU A 42 -1.25 4.47 -5.58
C LEU A 42 -2.28 3.93 -6.58
N ARG A 43 -3.39 3.42 -6.07
CA ARG A 43 -4.54 3.01 -6.85
C ARG A 43 -5.33 4.25 -7.24
N MET A 44 -5.33 4.54 -8.53
CA MET A 44 -6.06 5.64 -9.14
C MET A 44 -7.53 5.26 -9.35
N ASP A 45 -8.39 6.23 -9.13
CA ASP A 45 -9.80 6.23 -9.49
C ASP A 45 -10.05 7.38 -10.49
N GLU A 46 -10.74 7.05 -11.58
CA GLU A 46 -11.07 7.99 -12.66
C GLU A 46 -12.58 7.97 -12.86
N THR A 47 -13.23 9.09 -12.56
CA THR A 47 -14.66 9.26 -12.79
C THR A 47 -14.85 10.30 -13.87
N THR A 48 -15.50 9.90 -14.97
CA THR A 48 -15.90 10.80 -16.04
C THR A 48 -17.39 11.08 -15.92
N VAL A 49 -17.75 12.37 -15.88
CA VAL A 49 -19.13 12.84 -15.79
C VAL A 49 -19.39 13.77 -16.97
N GLU A 50 -20.42 13.50 -17.74
CA GLU A 50 -20.91 14.43 -18.76
C GLU A 50 -21.66 15.57 -18.07
N THR A 51 -21.27 16.81 -18.35
CA THR A 51 -21.97 18.01 -17.88
C THR A 51 -22.46 18.81 -19.08
N ASP A 52 -23.35 19.78 -18.84
CA ASP A 52 -23.89 20.65 -19.89
C ASP A 52 -22.80 21.49 -20.60
N GLU A 53 -21.61 21.62 -19.99
CA GLU A 53 -20.45 22.34 -20.51
C GLU A 53 -19.40 21.41 -21.16
N GLY A 54 -19.61 20.09 -21.10
CA GLY A 54 -18.75 19.06 -21.68
C GLY A 54 -18.35 17.96 -20.69
N THR A 55 -17.43 17.10 -21.13
CA THR A 55 -16.97 15.96 -20.36
C THR A 55 -15.99 16.38 -19.25
N LEU A 56 -16.35 16.17 -17.99
CA LEU A 56 -15.48 16.40 -16.83
C LEU A 56 -14.87 15.07 -16.35
N THR A 57 -13.54 14.98 -16.41
CA THR A 57 -12.80 13.81 -15.87
C THR A 57 -12.12 14.17 -14.55
N ARG A 58 -12.49 13.48 -13.47
CA ARG A 58 -11.88 13.59 -12.16
C ARG A 58 -10.94 12.40 -11.91
N LYS A 59 -9.68 12.69 -11.58
CA LYS A 59 -8.66 11.70 -11.20
C LYS A 59 -8.21 11.91 -9.76
N GLN A 60 -8.11 10.82 -9.00
CA GLN A 60 -7.65 10.85 -7.61
C GLN A 60 -7.05 9.49 -7.21
N ALA A 61 -6.13 9.48 -6.26
CA ALA A 61 -5.65 8.25 -5.64
C ALA A 61 -6.49 7.95 -4.39
N VAL A 62 -7.07 6.75 -4.33
CA VAL A 62 -8.02 6.36 -3.26
C VAL A 62 -7.46 5.29 -2.33
N ALA A 63 -6.39 4.62 -2.73
CA ALA A 63 -5.75 3.58 -1.92
C ALA A 63 -4.28 3.38 -2.31
N ILE A 64 -3.54 2.67 -1.47
CA ILE A 64 -2.25 2.05 -1.75
C ILE A 64 -2.51 0.56 -1.98
N ARG A 65 -1.98 0.00 -3.06
CA ARG A 65 -2.06 -1.42 -3.38
C ARG A 65 -0.67 -2.03 -3.58
N PRO A 66 -0.51 -3.35 -3.43
CA PRO A 66 0.69 -4.05 -3.84
C PRO A 66 0.90 -3.99 -5.35
N SER A 67 2.17 -4.15 -5.74
CA SER A 67 2.55 -4.53 -7.09
C SER A 67 1.96 -5.87 -7.48
N GLN A 68 1.63 -5.99 -8.75
CA GLN A 68 1.12 -7.18 -9.43
C GLN A 68 2.24 -7.90 -10.21
N ALA A 69 3.51 -7.55 -9.99
CA ALA A 69 4.63 -8.29 -10.56
C ALA A 69 4.73 -9.69 -9.92
N ASP A 70 5.26 -10.65 -10.68
CA ASP A 70 5.25 -12.07 -10.31
C ASP A 70 6.23 -12.40 -9.16
N GLU A 71 7.35 -11.70 -9.10
CA GLU A 71 8.39 -11.91 -8.08
C GLU A 71 8.59 -10.65 -7.23
N LEU A 72 8.16 -10.73 -5.97
CA LEU A 72 8.27 -9.63 -5.02
C LEU A 72 9.12 -10.06 -3.83
N ARG A 73 9.90 -9.11 -3.29
CA ARG A 73 10.69 -9.30 -2.07
C ARG A 73 10.29 -8.25 -1.04
N ALA A 74 9.52 -8.63 -0.02
CA ALA A 74 8.88 -7.67 0.89
C ALA A 74 9.82 -6.89 1.83
N HIS A 75 11.14 -7.11 1.80
CA HIS A 75 12.11 -6.43 2.67
C HIS A 75 12.08 -4.89 2.62
N SER A 76 11.66 -4.29 1.50
CA SER A 76 11.52 -2.82 1.37
C SER A 76 10.09 -2.32 1.59
N LEU A 77 9.12 -3.18 1.89
CA LEU A 77 7.70 -2.84 1.88
C LEU A 77 7.35 -1.72 2.87
N VAL A 78 7.80 -1.83 4.12
CA VAL A 78 7.55 -0.82 5.17
C VAL A 78 8.21 0.51 4.81
N ARG A 79 9.43 0.45 4.25
CA ARG A 79 10.15 1.65 3.80
C ARG A 79 9.39 2.35 2.67
N GLU A 80 8.95 1.62 1.66
CA GLU A 80 8.18 2.18 0.53
C GLU A 80 6.81 2.72 0.98
N LEU A 81 6.16 2.05 1.94
CA LEU A 81 4.93 2.57 2.54
C LEU A 81 5.20 3.91 3.24
N GLN A 82 6.29 4.01 3.99
CA GLN A 82 6.68 5.26 4.66
C GLN A 82 7.01 6.38 3.66
N GLU A 83 7.59 6.05 2.49
CA GLU A 83 7.82 7.04 1.43
C GLU A 83 6.50 7.63 0.91
N ILE A 84 5.47 6.79 0.73
CA ILE A 84 4.12 7.25 0.32
C ILE A 84 3.50 8.13 1.41
N VAL A 85 3.56 7.69 2.67
CA VAL A 85 3.00 8.44 3.81
C VAL A 85 3.67 9.80 3.97
N LYS A 86 5.00 9.88 3.82
CA LYS A 86 5.74 11.15 3.87
C LYS A 86 5.39 12.09 2.72
N ALA A 87 5.20 11.54 1.51
CA ALA A 87 4.89 12.34 0.33
C ALA A 87 3.46 12.90 0.36
N HIS A 88 2.50 12.10 0.85
CA HIS A 88 1.07 12.37 0.64
C HIS A 88 0.22 12.39 1.90
N GLY A 89 0.79 12.12 3.07
CA GLY A 89 0.02 11.89 4.31
C GLY A 89 -0.45 13.12 5.06
N ALA A 90 -0.04 14.33 4.64
CA ALA A 90 -0.49 15.56 5.28
C ALA A 90 -2.03 15.68 5.20
N GLY A 91 -2.68 15.68 6.37
CA GLY A 91 -4.14 15.80 6.47
C GLY A 91 -4.92 14.55 6.01
N ARG A 92 -4.28 13.38 5.91
CA ARG A 92 -4.90 12.14 5.44
C ARG A 92 -4.73 10.99 6.42
N ALA A 93 -5.77 10.18 6.53
CA ALA A 93 -5.75 8.89 7.17
C ALA A 93 -5.45 7.79 6.16
N PHE A 94 -4.70 6.78 6.61
CA PHE A 94 -4.39 5.57 5.86
C PHE A 94 -4.98 4.39 6.62
N ILE A 95 -5.96 3.72 6.03
CA ILE A 95 -6.81 2.73 6.72
C ILE A 95 -6.70 1.39 6.01
N GLY A 96 -6.40 0.33 6.76
CA GLY A 96 -6.23 -1.01 6.21
C GLY A 96 -4.79 -1.51 6.36
N PHE A 97 -4.43 -2.51 5.55
CA PHE A 97 -3.10 -3.12 5.61
C PHE A 97 -2.75 -3.86 4.31
N ILE A 98 -1.45 -4.02 4.10
CA ILE A 98 -0.90 -4.96 3.13
C ILE A 98 -0.50 -6.23 3.88
N LEU A 99 -1.07 -7.36 3.51
CA LEU A 99 -0.71 -8.67 4.04
C LEU A 99 0.45 -9.23 3.24
N VAL A 100 1.49 -9.66 3.95
CA VAL A 100 2.67 -10.33 3.41
C VAL A 100 2.61 -11.79 3.80
N ARG A 101 2.88 -12.69 2.84
CA ARG A 101 3.07 -14.11 3.06
C ARG A 101 4.34 -14.57 2.36
N GLY A 102 5.25 -15.21 3.08
CA GLY A 102 6.37 -15.94 2.49
C GLY A 102 5.92 -17.26 1.86
N GLU A 103 6.84 -17.92 1.16
CA GLU A 103 6.64 -19.29 0.63
C GLU A 103 6.55 -20.33 1.76
N GLU A 104 7.28 -20.11 2.86
CA GLU A 104 7.31 -21.01 4.01
C GLU A 104 6.48 -20.42 5.16
N SER A 105 5.61 -21.25 5.76
CA SER A 105 4.94 -20.90 7.01
C SER A 105 5.99 -20.92 8.13
N PRO A 106 6.04 -19.92 9.03
CA PRO A 106 4.98 -18.94 9.34
C PRO A 106 5.33 -17.48 8.98
N ASP A 107 6.00 -17.22 7.85
CA ASP A 107 6.36 -15.86 7.39
C ASP A 107 5.14 -15.02 6.97
N ILE A 108 4.27 -14.68 7.91
CA ILE A 108 3.03 -13.92 7.69
C ILE A 108 3.06 -12.69 8.58
N TRP A 109 2.95 -11.51 8.00
CA TRP A 109 2.88 -10.25 8.72
C TRP A 109 2.10 -9.21 7.91
N ARG A 110 1.80 -8.06 8.52
CA ARG A 110 1.05 -6.98 7.87
C ARG A 110 1.84 -5.67 7.92
N ALA A 111 1.85 -4.93 6.82
CA ALA A 111 2.25 -3.53 6.82
C ALA A 111 1.00 -2.65 6.96
N ALA A 112 1.01 -1.71 7.90
CA ALA A 112 -0.07 -0.74 8.10
C ALA A 112 0.52 0.64 8.39
N VAL A 113 -0.34 1.66 8.48
CA VAL A 113 0.06 3.00 8.91
C VAL A 113 -0.61 3.28 10.26
N HIS A 114 0.18 3.68 11.24
CA HIS A 114 -0.29 4.08 12.56
C HIS A 114 0.29 5.45 12.90
N GLU A 115 -0.56 6.43 13.16
CA GLU A 115 -0.16 7.80 13.53
C GLU A 115 0.86 8.44 12.57
N GLY A 116 0.74 8.16 11.26
CA GLY A 116 1.64 8.69 10.24
C GLY A 116 2.95 7.91 10.04
N GLU A 117 3.11 6.78 10.74
CA GLU A 117 4.26 5.89 10.60
C GLU A 117 3.84 4.54 10.03
N ALA A 118 4.56 4.08 9.01
CA ALA A 118 4.44 2.73 8.48
C ALA A 118 5.02 1.74 9.49
N VAL A 119 4.22 0.75 9.87
CA VAL A 119 4.57 -0.24 10.88
C VAL A 119 4.44 -1.65 10.34
N GLU A 120 5.35 -2.50 10.77
CA GLU A 120 5.26 -3.95 10.64
C GLU A 120 4.48 -4.53 11.81
N ILE A 121 3.46 -5.35 11.51
CA ILE A 121 2.61 -6.02 12.49
C ILE A 121 2.79 -7.53 12.32
N VAL A 122 3.49 -8.14 13.26
CA VAL A 122 3.70 -9.59 13.34
C VAL A 122 2.58 -10.22 14.18
N PRO A 123 1.95 -11.31 13.72
CA PRO A 123 0.95 -12.03 14.50
C PRO A 123 1.54 -12.63 15.77
N ARG A 124 0.72 -12.69 16.83
CA ARG A 124 1.05 -13.34 18.10
C ARG A 124 0.12 -14.52 18.34
N ILE A 125 0.68 -15.62 18.80
CA ILE A 125 -0.02 -16.75 19.40
C ILE A 125 -0.36 -16.34 20.83
N VAL A 126 -1.65 -16.43 21.19
CA VAL A 126 -2.12 -16.19 22.55
C VAL A 126 -2.65 -17.51 23.08
N TRP A 127 -2.00 -18.02 24.12
CA TRP A 127 -2.39 -19.25 24.79
C TRP A 127 -3.58 -18.99 25.74
N PRO A 128 -4.39 -20.02 26.09
CA PRO A 128 -5.53 -19.85 27.00
C PRO A 128 -5.18 -19.32 28.39
N ASP A 129 -3.93 -19.47 28.82
CA ASP A 129 -3.41 -18.93 30.07
C ASP A 129 -2.97 -17.45 29.97
N GLY A 130 -3.12 -16.84 28.79
CA GLY A 130 -2.72 -15.46 28.50
C GLY A 130 -1.26 -15.28 28.10
N THR A 131 -0.48 -16.37 28.01
CA THR A 131 0.89 -16.30 27.52
C THR A 131 0.90 -15.94 26.03
N GLU A 132 1.78 -15.01 25.63
CA GLU A 132 1.94 -14.58 24.25
C GLU A 132 3.29 -15.04 23.66
N GLU A 133 3.27 -15.47 22.41
CA GLU A 133 4.48 -15.82 21.64
C GLU A 133 4.34 -15.27 20.21
N SER A 134 5.41 -14.70 19.66
CA SER A 134 5.40 -14.26 18.26
C SER A 134 5.37 -15.48 17.34
N ALA A 135 4.53 -15.46 16.30
CA ALA A 135 4.61 -16.47 15.26
C ALA A 135 5.82 -16.16 14.36
N HIS A 136 6.96 -16.80 14.67
CA HIS A 136 8.20 -16.80 13.89
C HIS A 136 8.42 -18.16 13.25
#